data_AF-A0A512HTU9-F1
#
_entry.id   AF-A0A512HTU9-F1
#
_cell.length_a   1.000
_cell.length_b   1.000
_cell.length_c   1.000
_cell.angle_alpha   90.00
_cell.angle_beta   90.00
_cell.angle_gamma   90.00
#
_symmetry.space_group_name_H-M   'P 1'
#
loop_
_entity.id
_entity.type
_entity.pdbx_description
1 polymer ?
#
loop_
_entity_poly.entity_id
_entity_poly.type
_entity_poly.pdbx_seq_one_letter_code
_entity_poly.pdbx_strand_id
1 'polypeptide(L)'
;MAEEATCEIKKVARGEVLSSNLVMVHVYNSSKRAGIANRVKINLERRGFLGGVAKNNPGRVKVKNVTVLAPDPDDPRVKLVAQQFKGKVAKAAPDFETEDGISVLIGPDYKGLKKAKTKVKASRDVSVCVPAITLP
;
A
#
# COMPACT_ATOMS: atom_id res chain seq x y z
N MET A 1 -2.40 29.43 -3.27
CA MET A 1 -2.53 28.85 -1.92
C MET A 1 -1.85 27.49 -1.98
N ALA A 2 -0.61 27.40 -1.48
CA ALA A 2 0.11 26.14 -1.40
C ALA A 2 -0.31 25.49 -0.07
N GLU A 3 -1.11 24.44 -0.13
CA GLU A 3 -1.20 23.50 0.99
C GLU A 3 0.17 22.81 1.02
N GLU A 4 1.08 23.35 1.83
CA GLU A 4 2.35 22.70 2.14
C GLU A 4 1.99 21.40 2.85
N ALA A 5 1.91 20.31 2.10
CA ALA A 5 1.94 18.98 2.66
C ALA A 5 3.21 18.93 3.53
N THR A 6 3.03 19.05 4.86
CA THR A 6 4.08 18.84 5.85
C THR A 6 4.42 17.36 5.84
N CYS A 7 5.12 16.97 4.80
CA CYS A 7 5.59 15.62 4.58
C CYS A 7 7.04 15.58 5.04
N GLU A 8 7.31 14.85 6.12
CA GLU A 8 8.67 14.53 6.50
C GLU A 8 9.18 13.44 5.55
N ILE A 9 10.10 13.79 4.65
CA ILE A 9 10.73 12.82 3.76
C ILE A 9 11.69 11.98 4.58
N LYS A 10 11.26 10.76 4.89
CA LYS A 10 12.08 9.78 5.62
C LYS A 10 12.83 8.92 4.62
N LYS A 11 14.16 8.98 4.67
CA LYS A 11 15.02 8.13 3.85
C LYS A 11 15.34 6.85 4.62
N VAL A 12 15.05 5.71 4.01
CA VAL A 12 15.41 4.38 4.52
C VAL A 12 16.54 3.87 3.63
N ALA A 13 17.74 3.75 4.16
CA ALA A 13 18.90 3.31 3.39
C ALA A 13 18.81 1.82 3.03
N ARG A 14 19.54 1.40 1.98
CA ARG A 14 19.70 -0.02 1.66
C ARG A 14 20.26 -0.78 2.88
N GLY A 15 19.58 -1.86 3.27
CA GLY A 15 19.93 -2.69 4.43
C GLY A 15 19.23 -2.26 5.73
N GLU A 16 18.65 -1.07 5.77
CA GLU A 16 17.89 -0.56 6.91
C GLU A 16 16.49 -1.20 6.98
N VAL A 17 15.84 -1.14 8.14
CA VAL A 17 14.54 -1.77 8.36
C VAL A 17 13.41 -0.84 7.91
N LEU A 18 12.84 -1.14 6.74
CA LEU A 18 11.59 -0.54 6.30
C LEU A 18 10.44 -1.13 7.10
N SER A 19 9.82 -0.30 7.93
CA SER A 19 8.65 -0.64 8.73
C SER A 19 7.37 -0.18 8.04
N SER A 20 6.25 -0.87 8.30
CA SER A 20 4.95 -0.57 7.69
C SER A 20 4.46 0.85 7.96
N ASN A 21 4.87 1.46 9.08
CA ASN A 21 4.48 2.81 9.50
C ASN A 21 5.04 3.92 8.61
N LEU A 22 5.93 3.54 7.68
CA LEU A 22 6.50 4.42 6.66
C LEU A 22 5.87 4.17 5.28
N VAL A 23 4.88 3.28 5.19
CA VAL A 23 4.28 2.87 3.91
C VAL A 23 2.81 3.26 3.88
N MET A 24 2.50 4.24 3.03
CA MET A 24 1.12 4.58 2.69
C MET A 24 0.52 3.54 1.75
N VAL A 25 -0.69 3.08 2.08
CA VAL A 25 -1.42 2.09 1.31
C VAL A 25 -2.78 2.62 0.87
N HIS A 26 -2.99 2.66 -0.44
CA HIS A 26 -4.26 3.03 -1.07
C HIS A 26 -4.97 1.75 -1.49
N VAL A 27 -6.23 1.59 -1.12
CA VAL A 27 -6.98 0.35 -1.39
C VAL A 27 -8.11 0.61 -2.37
N TYR A 28 -8.15 -0.17 -3.42
CA TYR A 28 -9.11 -0.05 -4.50
C TYR A 28 -9.92 -1.32 -4.65
N ASN A 29 -11.24 -1.19 -4.67
CA ASN A 29 -12.15 -2.30 -4.86
C ASN A 29 -12.29 -2.62 -6.36
N SER A 30 -11.86 -3.82 -6.77
CA SER A 30 -12.09 -4.39 -8.10
C SER A 30 -13.11 -5.53 -8.07
N SER A 31 -13.91 -5.62 -6.99
CA SER A 31 -14.93 -6.64 -6.78
C SER A 31 -16.32 -6.03 -6.65
N LYS A 32 -17.35 -6.86 -6.71
CA LYS A 32 -18.75 -6.44 -6.45
C LYS A 32 -19.08 -6.27 -4.96
N ARG A 33 -18.12 -6.54 -4.06
CA ARG A 33 -18.35 -6.52 -2.60
C ARG A 33 -18.20 -5.09 -2.08
N ALA A 34 -19.31 -4.48 -1.66
CA ALA A 34 -19.30 -3.14 -1.07
C ALA A 34 -18.51 -3.11 0.25
N GLY A 35 -17.78 -2.01 0.49
CA GLY A 35 -17.05 -1.77 1.73
C GLY A 35 -15.78 -2.61 1.94
N ILE A 36 -15.41 -3.50 1.00
CA ILE A 36 -14.23 -4.35 1.16
C ILE A 36 -12.93 -3.54 1.18
N ALA A 37 -12.81 -2.50 0.35
CA ALA A 37 -11.63 -1.65 0.32
C ALA A 37 -11.38 -0.97 1.67
N ASN A 38 -12.41 -0.37 2.26
CA ASN A 38 -12.31 0.26 3.58
C ASN A 38 -11.94 -0.75 4.67
N ARG A 39 -12.56 -1.93 4.65
CA ARG A 39 -12.24 -3.01 5.60
C ARG A 39 -10.77 -3.45 5.46
N VAL A 40 -10.26 -3.58 4.25
CA VAL A 40 -8.86 -3.96 4.00
C VAL A 40 -7.92 -2.86 4.48
N LYS A 41 -8.21 -1.59 4.17
CA LYS A 41 -7.46 -0.41 4.66
C LYS A 41 -7.34 -0.45 6.20
N ILE A 42 -8.46 -0.55 6.91
CA ILE A 42 -8.48 -0.60 8.38
C ILE A 42 -7.63 -1.76 8.93
N ASN A 43 -7.67 -2.92 8.27
CA ASN A 43 -6.86 -4.07 8.69
C ASN A 43 -5.35 -3.88 8.45
N LEU A 44 -4.97 -3.11 7.42
CA LEU A 44 -3.57 -2.72 7.19
C LEU A 44 -3.15 -1.63 8.19
N GLU A 45 -4.01 -0.66 8.49
CA GLU A 45 -3.76 0.37 9.51
C GLU A 45 -3.52 -0.25 10.88
N ARG A 46 -4.32 -1.27 11.26
CA ARG A 46 -4.10 -2.06 12.49
C ARG A 46 -2.77 -2.81 12.54
N ARG A 47 -2.10 -2.99 11.39
CA ARG A 47 -0.76 -3.57 11.28
C ARG A 47 0.32 -2.51 11.24
N GLY A 48 -0.05 -1.26 11.45
CA GLY A 48 0.81 -0.10 11.44
C GLY A 48 1.15 0.37 10.04
N PHE A 49 0.34 0.12 9.01
CA PHE A 49 0.48 0.82 7.72
C PHE A 49 -0.21 2.19 7.79
N LEU A 50 0.25 3.16 7.00
CA LEU A 50 -0.45 4.44 6.87
C LEU A 50 -1.61 4.25 5.89
N GLY A 51 -2.84 4.44 6.34
CA GLY A 51 -4.01 4.29 5.49
C GLY A 51 -4.20 5.51 4.60
N GLY A 52 -4.11 5.31 3.29
CA GLY A 52 -4.45 6.31 2.28
C GLY A 52 -5.92 6.24 1.88
N VAL A 53 -6.19 6.34 0.57
CA VAL A 53 -7.55 6.33 0.04
C VAL A 53 -8.16 4.93 -0.02
N ALA A 54 -9.47 4.83 0.16
CA ALA A 54 -10.24 3.61 -0.07
C ALA A 54 -11.39 3.87 -1.05
N LYS A 55 -11.25 3.45 -2.32
CA LYS A 55 -12.23 3.73 -3.38
C LYS A 55 -12.47 2.54 -4.31
N ASN A 56 -13.35 2.68 -5.29
CA ASN A 56 -13.48 1.68 -6.36
C ASN A 56 -12.31 1.83 -7.35
N ASN A 57 -11.88 0.73 -7.97
CA ASN A 57 -10.81 0.74 -8.96
C ASN A 57 -11.26 1.54 -10.21
N PRO A 58 -10.59 2.66 -10.56
CA PRO A 58 -10.89 3.41 -11.77
C PRO A 58 -10.24 2.82 -13.04
N GLY A 59 -9.24 1.94 -12.87
CA GLY A 59 -8.49 1.35 -13.98
C GLY A 59 -9.16 0.11 -14.58
N ARG A 60 -8.58 -0.39 -15.68
CA ARG A 60 -9.08 -1.58 -16.40
C ARG A 60 -8.46 -2.90 -15.94
N VAL A 61 -7.48 -2.85 -15.03
CA VAL A 61 -6.75 -4.01 -14.53
C VAL A 61 -7.70 -5.00 -13.85
N LYS A 62 -7.87 -6.18 -14.44
CA LYS A 62 -8.69 -7.26 -13.87
C LYS A 62 -7.92 -7.95 -12.76
N VAL A 63 -8.53 -8.02 -11.58
CA VAL A 63 -7.92 -8.64 -10.39
C VAL A 63 -8.79 -9.78 -9.90
N LYS A 64 -8.18 -10.96 -9.75
CA LYS A 64 -8.85 -12.15 -9.21
C LYS A 64 -8.84 -12.13 -7.68
N ASN A 65 -7.65 -12.12 -7.08
CA ASN A 65 -7.46 -12.09 -5.61
C ASN A 65 -6.98 -10.72 -5.13
N VAL A 66 -5.68 -10.46 -5.20
CA VAL A 66 -5.07 -9.18 -4.83
C VAL A 66 -3.99 -8.85 -5.86
N THR A 67 -3.96 -7.60 -6.31
CA THR A 67 -2.88 -7.08 -7.16
C THR A 67 -2.32 -5.82 -6.51
N VAL A 68 -1.02 -5.78 -6.31
CA VAL A 68 -0.33 -4.56 -5.88
C VAL A 68 0.11 -3.80 -7.13
N LEU A 69 -0.34 -2.55 -7.24
CA LEU A 69 0.05 -1.63 -8.29
C LEU A 69 1.28 -0.86 -7.83
N ALA A 70 2.35 -0.98 -8.60
CA ALA A 70 3.55 -0.19 -8.43
C ALA A 70 4.28 -0.08 -9.76
N PRO A 71 4.91 1.08 -10.05
CA PRO A 71 5.72 1.24 -11.25
C PRO A 71 6.91 0.28 -11.23
N ASP A 72 7.46 0.02 -10.05
CA ASP A 72 8.59 -0.87 -9.86
C ASP A 72 8.18 -2.11 -9.02
N PRO A 73 8.22 -3.34 -9.59
CA PRO A 73 7.80 -4.56 -8.90
C PRO A 73 8.80 -5.03 -7.83
N ASP A 74 10.04 -4.52 -7.85
CA ASP A 74 11.10 -4.89 -6.92
C ASP A 74 11.14 -4.04 -5.66
N ASP A 75 10.28 -3.02 -5.58
CA ASP A 75 10.18 -2.10 -4.46
C ASP A 75 9.94 -2.85 -3.13
N PRO A 76 10.77 -2.60 -2.10
CA PRO A 76 10.62 -3.28 -0.82
C PRO A 76 9.27 -2.98 -0.16
N ARG A 77 8.64 -1.82 -0.44
CA ARG A 77 7.29 -1.48 0.02
C ARG A 77 6.25 -2.41 -0.60
N VAL A 78 6.36 -2.70 -1.91
CA VAL A 78 5.50 -3.65 -2.62
C VAL A 78 5.63 -5.05 -2.01
N LYS A 79 6.86 -5.49 -1.73
CA LYS A 79 7.13 -6.78 -1.09
C LYS A 79 6.51 -6.83 0.31
N LEU A 80 6.63 -5.79 1.11
CA LEU A 80 6.07 -5.71 2.46
C LEU A 80 4.54 -5.76 2.46
N VAL A 81 3.90 -5.02 1.56
CA VAL A 81 2.43 -4.99 1.41
C VAL A 81 1.92 -6.34 0.88
N ALA A 82 2.53 -6.89 -0.18
CA ALA A 82 2.14 -8.17 -0.75
C ALA A 82 2.22 -9.32 0.26
N GLN A 83 3.21 -9.28 1.18
CA GLN A 83 3.33 -10.28 2.24
C GLN A 83 2.15 -10.28 3.23
N GLN A 84 1.37 -9.19 3.35
CA GLN A 84 0.24 -9.16 4.29
C GLN A 84 -0.93 -10.03 3.83
N PHE A 85 -1.07 -10.24 2.53
CA PHE A 85 -2.25 -10.87 1.94
C PHE A 85 -2.15 -12.40 1.91
N LYS A 86 -3.31 -13.07 2.01
CA LYS A 86 -3.44 -14.52 1.79
C LYS A 86 -3.55 -14.83 0.30
N GLY A 87 -2.97 -15.95 -0.09
CA GLY A 87 -3.04 -16.46 -1.46
C GLY A 87 -2.04 -15.80 -2.41
N LYS A 88 -2.28 -15.98 -3.72
CA LYS A 88 -1.42 -15.43 -4.77
C LYS A 88 -1.70 -13.93 -4.91
N VAL A 89 -0.66 -13.12 -4.72
CA VAL A 89 -0.68 -11.67 -4.95
C VAL A 89 0.04 -11.40 -6.26
N ALA A 90 -0.64 -10.73 -7.19
CA ALA A 90 -0.02 -10.27 -8.42
C ALA A 90 0.60 -8.90 -8.23
N LYS A 91 1.55 -8.55 -9.10
CA LYS A 91 2.11 -7.20 -9.21
C LYS A 91 1.83 -6.72 -10.62
N ALA A 92 1.42 -5.48 -10.77
CA ALA A 92 1.20 -4.86 -12.07
C ALA A 92 1.59 -3.39 -12.02
N ALA A 93 1.94 -2.83 -13.17
CA ALA A 93 2.07 -1.39 -13.30
C ALA A 93 0.69 -0.72 -13.13
N PRO A 94 0.61 0.46 -12.51
CA PRO A 94 -0.62 1.23 -12.47
C PRO A 94 -1.03 1.66 -13.88
N ASP A 95 -2.32 1.51 -14.18
CA ASP A 95 -2.96 1.92 -15.45
C ASP A 95 -3.68 3.28 -15.31
N PHE A 96 -3.57 3.90 -14.13
CA PHE A 96 -4.18 5.17 -13.76
C PHE A 96 -3.25 5.92 -12.81
N GLU A 97 -3.50 7.21 -12.60
CA GLU A 97 -2.70 8.02 -11.68
C GLU A 97 -2.85 7.56 -10.23
N THR A 98 -1.76 7.11 -9.63
CA THR A 98 -1.70 6.68 -8.23
C THR A 98 -1.08 7.77 -7.38
N GLU A 99 -1.72 8.04 -6.24
CA GLU A 99 -1.17 8.89 -5.16
C GLU A 99 0.17 8.34 -4.62
N ASP A 100 0.92 9.19 -3.90
CA ASP A 100 2.18 8.78 -3.27
C ASP A 100 1.95 7.66 -2.24
N GLY A 101 2.47 6.47 -2.55
CA GLY A 101 2.25 5.28 -1.76
C GLY A 101 2.12 4.02 -2.61
N ILE A 102 1.60 2.95 -1.99
CA ILE A 102 1.37 1.67 -2.64
C ILE A 102 -0.12 1.47 -2.87
N SER A 103 -0.51 1.35 -4.13
CA SER A 103 -1.89 1.08 -4.50
C SER A 103 -2.17 -0.43 -4.52
N VAL A 104 -3.28 -0.86 -3.93
CA VAL A 104 -3.67 -2.27 -3.83
C VAL A 104 -5.07 -2.46 -4.37
N LEU A 105 -5.19 -3.28 -5.40
CA LEU A 105 -6.46 -3.70 -5.95
C LEU A 105 -6.95 -4.98 -5.27
N ILE A 106 -8.22 -5.00 -4.86
CA ILE A 106 -8.86 -6.13 -4.20
C ILE A 106 -9.91 -6.75 -5.13
N GLY A 107 -9.67 -7.99 -5.53
CA GLY A 107 -10.56 -8.78 -6.38
C GLY A 107 -11.61 -9.59 -5.60
N PRO A 108 -12.51 -10.28 -6.32
CA PRO A 108 -13.58 -11.08 -5.72
C PRO A 108 -13.08 -12.26 -4.88
N ASP A 109 -11.93 -12.86 -5.22
CA ASP A 109 -11.35 -14.02 -4.52
C ASP A 109 -10.57 -13.64 -3.25
N TYR A 110 -10.70 -12.41 -2.76
CA TYR A 110 -9.98 -11.93 -1.59
C TYR A 110 -10.18 -12.84 -0.37
N LYS A 111 -9.09 -13.46 0.09
CA LYS A 111 -9.08 -14.44 1.20
C LYS A 111 -8.71 -13.86 2.57
N GLY A 112 -8.50 -12.54 2.68
CA GLY A 112 -8.07 -11.91 3.93
C GLY A 112 -6.56 -11.66 4.02
N LEU A 113 -6.14 -11.14 5.18
CA LEU A 113 -4.73 -10.97 5.53
C LEU A 113 -4.21 -12.18 6.32
N LYS A 114 -2.94 -12.57 6.13
CA LYS A 114 -2.24 -13.60 6.91
C LYS A 114 -1.41 -12.97 8.02
N LYS A 115 -0.96 -13.73 9.02
CA LYS A 115 0.08 -13.24 9.95
C LYS A 115 1.37 -13.05 9.15
N ALA A 116 1.83 -11.82 9.03
CA ALA A 116 3.00 -11.45 8.25
C ALA A 116 3.81 -10.42 9.02
N LYS A 117 5.12 -10.36 8.70
CA LYS A 117 6.00 -9.35 9.28
C LYS A 117 5.60 -7.98 8.75
N THR A 118 5.59 -6.99 9.62
CA THR A 118 5.33 -5.57 9.30
C THR A 118 6.63 -4.78 9.14
N LYS A 119 7.75 -5.50 9.05
CA LYS A 119 9.10 -4.98 8.89
C LYS A 119 9.84 -5.82 7.85
N VAL A 120 10.53 -5.17 6.93
CA VAL A 120 11.38 -5.82 5.93
C VAL A 120 12.70 -5.05 5.82
N LYS A 121 13.81 -5.75 5.54
CA LYS A 121 15.05 -5.06 5.18
C LYS A 121 14.88 -4.41 3.81
N ALA A 122 15.13 -3.11 3.72
CA ALA A 122 15.10 -2.38 2.48
C ALA A 122 16.20 -2.92 1.55
N SER A 123 15.83 -3.45 0.39
CA SER A 123 16.83 -3.94 -0.58
C SER A 123 17.53 -2.81 -1.33
N ARG A 124 17.03 -1.58 -1.22
CA ARG A 124 17.52 -0.36 -1.85
C ARG A 124 17.18 0.85 -0.97
N ASP A 125 17.76 2.00 -1.30
CA ASP A 125 17.38 3.28 -0.70
C ASP A 125 15.97 3.68 -1.13
N VAL A 126 15.12 4.01 -0.16
CA VAL A 126 13.74 4.43 -0.40
C VAL A 126 13.47 5.70 0.37
N SER A 127 13.03 6.73 -0.33
CA SER A 127 12.44 7.92 0.28
C SER A 127 10.93 7.71 0.39
N VAL A 128 10.39 7.89 1.59
CA VAL A 128 8.95 7.81 1.83
C VAL A 128 8.45 9.12 2.40
N CYS A 129 7.32 9.57 1.87
CA CYS A 129 6.63 10.73 2.38
C CYS A 129 5.76 10.32 3.57
N VAL A 130 6.14 10.74 4.79
CA VAL A 130 5.35 10.47 6.00
C VAL A 130 4.66 11.78 6.40
N PRO A 131 3.34 11.78 6.62
CA PRO A 131 2.65 12.97 7.11
C PRO A 131 3.21 13.37 8.48
N ALA A 132 3.81 14.55 8.58
CA ALA A 132 4.25 15.13 9.83
C ALA A 132 3.01 15.71 10.52
N ILE A 133 2.49 14.99 11.51
CA ILE A 133 1.44 15.49 12.38
C ILE A 133 2.10 16.47 13.34
N THR A 134 2.08 17.76 13.03
CA THR A 134 2.31 18.81 14.04
C THR A 134 1.07 18.85 14.93
N LEU A 135 1.13 18.18 16.08
CA LEU A 135 0.15 18.38 17.15
C LEU A 135 0.34 19.81 17.72
N PRO A 136 -0.69 20.68 17.70
CA PRO A 136 -0.65 21.98 18.35
C PRO A 136 -0.69 21.86 19.88
#